data_AF-A0A5S4ENA6-F1
#
_entry.id   AF-A0A5S4ENA6-F1
#
_cell.length_a   1.000
_cell.length_b   1.000
_cell.length_c   1.000
_cell.angle_alpha   90.00
_cell.angle_beta   90.00
_cell.angle_gamma   90.00
#
_symmetry.space_group_name_H-M   'P 1'
#
loop_
_entity.id
_entity.type
_entity.pdbx_description
1 polymer ?
#
loop_
_entity_poly.entity_id
_entity_poly.type
_entity_poly.pdbx_seq_one_letter_code
_entity_poly.pdbx_strand_id
1 'polypeptide(L)'
;MIATFKARSGWSKRVLVSLLLTAAALLLSDSNLLYRWDLFLYDWNRMAWSRAPAEDIVIVAIDEQSLREIGRWPWSRRIHAQLIRQLSAAEARVIGLNILK
;
A
#
# COMPACT_ATOMS: atom_id res chain seq x y z
N MET A 1 21.45 59.89 7.36
CA MET A 1 20.94 58.79 6.51
C MET A 1 21.81 57.57 6.77
N ILE A 2 21.29 56.56 7.47
CA ILE A 2 21.63 55.11 7.42
C ILE A 2 20.57 54.44 8.31
N ALA A 3 19.61 53.75 7.69
CA ALA A 3 18.61 52.96 8.40
C ALA A 3 19.24 51.59 8.72
N THR A 4 19.47 51.31 10.00
CA THR A 4 19.89 49.99 10.45
C THR A 4 18.70 49.02 10.37
N PHE A 5 18.75 48.13 9.38
CA PHE A 5 17.82 47.01 9.25
C PHE A 5 18.03 46.07 10.45
N LYS A 6 17.25 46.27 11.52
CA LYS A 6 17.16 45.31 12.63
C LYS A 6 16.43 44.09 12.10
N ALA A 7 17.19 43.18 11.48
CA ALA A 7 16.70 41.90 11.03
C ALA A 7 15.91 41.28 12.19
N ARG A 8 14.63 41.00 11.94
CA ARG A 8 13.69 40.45 12.91
C ARG A 8 14.28 39.12 13.39
N SER A 9 14.99 39.14 14.53
CA SER A 9 15.77 38.02 15.11
C SER A 9 14.98 36.70 15.21
N GLY A 10 13.66 36.76 15.27
CA GLY A 10 12.80 35.59 15.24
C GLY A 10 12.72 34.87 13.89
N TRP A 11 12.96 35.55 12.76
CA TRP A 11 12.82 34.96 11.43
C TRP A 11 14.01 34.05 11.07
N SER A 12 15.25 34.49 11.34
CA SER A 12 16.43 33.65 11.12
C SER A 12 16.41 32.40 11.99
N LYS A 13 15.99 32.53 13.26
CA LYS A 13 15.80 31.37 14.15
C LYS A 13 14.75 30.39 13.61
N ARG A 14 13.63 30.88 13.08
CA ARG A 14 12.60 30.04 12.45
C ARG A 14 13.14 29.32 11.22
N VAL A 15 13.84 30.02 10.34
CA VAL A 15 14.45 29.43 9.13
C VAL A 15 15.46 28.34 9.51
N LEU A 16 16.31 28.60 10.50
CA LEU A 16 17.28 27.60 10.97
C LEU A 16 16.61 26.37 11.58
N VAL A 17 15.58 26.55 12.42
CA VAL A 17 14.83 25.42 13.00
C VAL A 17 14.13 24.62 11.91
N SER A 18 13.48 25.28 10.94
CA SER A 18 12.83 24.60 9.83
C SER A 18 13.83 23.80 8.98
N LEU A 19 15.02 24.35 8.70
CA LEU A 19 16.08 23.64 7.97
C LEU A 19 16.59 22.43 8.76
N LEU A 20 16.82 22.57 10.06
CA LEU A 20 17.25 21.47 10.92
C LEU A 20 16.22 20.35 11.00
N LEU A 21 14.95 20.68 11.17
CA LEU A 21 13.86 19.69 11.19
C LEU A 21 13.75 18.95 9.85
N THR A 22 13.88 19.68 8.74
CA THR A 22 13.85 19.08 7.39
C THR A 22 15.03 18.14 7.18
N ALA A 23 16.24 18.56 7.54
CA ALA A 23 17.44 17.72 7.44
C ALA A 23 17.33 16.46 8.31
N ALA A 24 16.84 16.60 9.55
CA ALA A 24 16.58 15.47 10.44
C ALA A 24 15.54 14.52 9.85
N ALA A 25 14.44 15.03 9.28
CA ALA A 25 13.42 14.22 8.64
C ALA A 25 13.98 13.41 7.45
N LEU A 26 14.80 14.04 6.60
CA LEU A 26 15.44 13.36 5.47
C LEU A 26 16.39 12.24 5.94
N LEU A 27 17.23 12.53 6.94
CA LEU A 27 18.15 11.53 7.50
C LEU A 27 17.40 10.35 8.13
N LEU A 28 16.33 10.62 8.88
CA LEU A 28 15.51 9.57 9.51
C LEU A 28 14.73 8.75 8.49
N SER A 29 14.31 9.37 7.38
CA SER A 29 13.62 8.68 6.28
C SER A 29 14.54 7.73 5.51
N ASP A 30 15.81 8.09 5.32
CA ASP A 30 16.76 7.29 4.54
C ASP A 30 17.40 6.16 5.38
N SER A 31 17.66 6.42 6.66
CA SER A 31 18.40 5.52 7.55
C SER A 31 17.63 4.30 8.06
N ASN A 32 16.35 4.13 7.69
CA ASN A 32 15.47 3.04 8.17
C ASN A 32 15.32 2.94 9.72
N LEU A 33 15.84 3.92 10.48
CA LEU A 33 15.83 3.93 11.95
C LEU A 33 14.41 3.86 12.52
N LEU A 34 13.44 4.42 11.81
CA LEU A 34 12.02 4.43 12.21
C LEU A 34 11.21 3.27 11.66
N TYR A 35 11.80 2.35 10.87
CA TYR A 35 11.07 1.25 10.25
C TYR A 35 10.35 0.36 11.27
N ARG A 36 10.98 0.10 12.42
CA ARG A 36 10.34 -0.68 13.51
C ARG A 36 9.13 0.04 14.10
N TRP A 37 9.19 1.37 14.19
CA TRP A 37 8.06 2.19 14.65
C TRP A 37 6.94 2.21 13.63
N ASP A 38 7.29 2.29 12.34
CA ASP A 38 6.31 2.20 11.25
C ASP A 38 5.57 0.86 11.27
N LEU A 39 6.29 -0.27 11.37
CA LEU A 39 5.67 -1.59 11.50
C LEU A 39 4.77 -1.70 12.74
N PHE A 40 5.23 -1.18 13.89
CA PHE A 40 4.42 -1.18 15.10
C PHE A 40 3.12 -0.39 14.93
N LEU A 41 3.20 0.83 14.38
CA LEU A 41 2.04 1.66 14.11
C LEU A 41 1.11 1.02 13.07
N TYR A 42 1.67 0.37 12.05
CA TYR A 42 0.94 -0.35 11.03
C TYR A 42 0.16 -1.54 11.61
N ASP A 43 0.80 -2.37 12.44
CA ASP A 43 0.14 -3.50 13.08
C ASP A 43 -0.91 -3.03 14.08
N TRP A 44 -0.62 -1.99 14.87
CA TRP A 44 -1.61 -1.36 15.75
C TRP A 44 -2.83 -0.86 14.97
N ASN A 45 -2.59 -0.18 13.84
CA ASN A 45 -3.65 0.31 12.98
C ASN A 45 -4.48 -0.85 12.39
N ARG A 46 -3.83 -1.92 11.91
CA ARG A 46 -4.56 -3.09 11.40
C ARG A 46 -5.42 -3.76 12.45
N MET A 47 -4.95 -3.86 13.69
CA MET A 47 -5.75 -4.41 14.78
C MET A 47 -6.94 -3.52 15.11
N ALA A 48 -6.70 -2.21 15.26
CA ALA A 48 -7.73 -1.23 15.60
C ALA A 48 -8.82 -1.07 14.53
N TRP A 49 -8.49 -1.33 13.26
CA TRP A 49 -9.40 -1.19 12.12
C TRP A 49 -9.81 -2.53 11.50
N SER A 50 -9.52 -3.65 12.16
CA SER A 50 -9.91 -4.97 11.68
C SER A 50 -11.44 -5.06 11.59
N ARG A 51 -11.92 -5.47 10.41
CA ARG A 51 -13.33 -5.84 10.18
C ARG A 51 -13.38 -7.36 10.06
N ALA A 52 -14.49 -7.95 10.51
CA ALA A 52 -14.74 -9.34 10.23
C ALA A 52 -14.68 -9.57 8.70
N PRO A 53 -14.07 -10.68 8.23
CA PRO A 53 -14.14 -11.05 6.83
C PRO A 53 -15.60 -11.09 6.37
N ALA A 54 -15.87 -10.62 5.17
CA ALA A 54 -17.22 -10.70 4.62
C ALA A 54 -17.53 -12.17 4.31
N GLU A 55 -18.70 -12.64 4.75
CA GLU A 55 -19.13 -14.04 4.56
C GLU A 55 -19.51 -14.35 3.10
N ASP A 56 -19.70 -13.31 2.28
CA ASP A 56 -20.13 -13.38 0.88
C ASP A 56 -18.98 -13.24 -0.13
N ILE A 57 -17.73 -13.25 0.33
CA ILE A 57 -16.54 -13.19 -0.53
C ILE A 57 -15.89 -14.57 -0.63
N VAL A 58 -15.74 -15.05 -1.86
CA VAL A 58 -15.02 -16.30 -2.18
C VAL A 58 -13.74 -15.99 -2.95
N ILE A 59 -12.63 -16.60 -2.53
CA ILE A 59 -11.34 -16.52 -3.23
C ILE A 59 -11.16 -17.79 -4.05
N VAL A 60 -11.08 -17.64 -5.37
CA VAL A 60 -10.71 -18.72 -6.29
C VAL A 60 -9.22 -18.62 -6.57
N ALA A 61 -8.44 -19.47 -5.89
CA ALA A 61 -6.99 -19.49 -6.03
C ALA A 61 -6.56 -20.29 -7.28
N ILE A 62 -5.45 -19.86 -7.89
CA ILE A 62 -4.71 -20.66 -8.88
C ILE A 62 -3.48 -21.20 -8.16
N ASP A 63 -3.44 -22.50 -7.96
CA ASP A 63 -2.37 -23.19 -7.26
C ASP A 63 -1.64 -24.19 -8.18
N GLU A 64 -0.67 -24.91 -7.61
CA GLU A 64 0.12 -25.89 -8.36
C GLU A 64 -0.76 -27.01 -8.94
N GLN A 65 -1.84 -27.40 -8.26
CA GLN A 65 -2.77 -28.40 -8.78
C GLN A 65 -3.47 -27.89 -10.04
N SER A 66 -3.97 -26.65 -9.99
CA SER A 66 -4.60 -25.98 -11.13
C SER A 66 -3.66 -25.92 -12.34
N LEU A 67 -2.37 -25.63 -12.12
CA LEU A 67 -1.37 -25.59 -13.19
C LEU A 67 -1.06 -26.97 -13.77
N ARG A 68 -1.06 -28.02 -12.94
CA ARG A 68 -0.89 -29.40 -13.42
C ARG A 68 -2.09 -29.86 -14.26
N GLU A 69 -3.30 -29.47 -13.89
CA GLU A 69 -4.53 -29.90 -14.55
C GLU A 69 -4.83 -29.11 -15.83
N ILE A 70 -4.67 -27.79 -15.79
CA ILE A 70 -5.06 -26.88 -16.88
C ILE A 70 -3.87 -26.58 -17.81
N GLY A 71 -2.65 -26.66 -17.26
CA GLY A 71 -1.40 -26.39 -17.94
C GLY A 71 -0.69 -25.14 -17.42
N ARG A 72 0.46 -24.86 -18.01
CA ARG A 72 1.35 -23.77 -17.60
C ARG A 72 0.70 -22.39 -17.79
N TRP A 73 0.87 -21.52 -16.79
CA TRP A 73 0.54 -20.10 -16.87
C TRP A 73 1.53 -19.33 -17.78
N PRO A 74 1.14 -18.23 -18.47
CA PRO A 74 -0.18 -17.62 -18.53
C PRO A 74 -1.16 -18.38 -19.42
N TRP A 75 -2.35 -18.63 -18.90
CA TRP A 75 -3.41 -19.28 -19.67
C TRP A 75 -3.98 -18.37 -20.76
N SER A 76 -4.53 -18.99 -21.81
CA SER A 76 -5.24 -18.25 -22.85
C SER A 76 -6.47 -17.52 -22.28
N ARG A 77 -6.90 -16.45 -22.95
CA ARG A 77 -8.14 -15.72 -22.60
C ARG A 77 -9.39 -16.60 -22.63
N ARG A 78 -9.38 -17.68 -23.42
CA ARG A 78 -10.49 -18.64 -23.48
C ARG A 78 -10.74 -19.32 -22.13
N ILE A 79 -9.67 -19.69 -21.43
CA ILE A 79 -9.74 -20.32 -20.11
C ILE A 79 -10.29 -19.34 -19.08
N HIS A 80 -9.77 -18.11 -19.07
CA HIS A 80 -10.28 -17.04 -18.22
C HIS A 80 -11.76 -16.76 -18.47
N ALA A 81 -12.19 -16.68 -19.73
CA ALA A 81 -13.60 -16.47 -20.08
C ALA A 81 -14.50 -17.63 -19.62
N GLN A 82 -13.99 -18.87 -19.65
CA GLN A 82 -14.71 -20.03 -19.13
C GLN A 82 -14.89 -19.93 -17.61
N LEU A 83 -13.84 -19.58 -16.87
CA LEU A 83 -13.91 -19.37 -15.42
C LEU A 83 -14.93 -18.28 -15.06
N ILE A 84 -14.88 -17.13 -15.75
CA ILE A 84 -15.82 -16.03 -15.51
C ILE A 84 -17.27 -16.46 -15.76
N ARG A 85 -17.53 -17.24 -16.83
CA ARG A 85 -18.88 -17.76 -17.11
C ARG A 85 -19.37 -18.70 -16.01
N GLN A 86 -18.51 -19.57 -15.49
CA GLN A 86 -18.86 -20.48 -14.39
C GLN A 86 -19.19 -19.70 -13.11
N LEU A 87 -18.38 -18.69 -12.76
CA LEU A 87 -18.64 -17.83 -11.60
C LEU A 87 -19.91 -17.00 -11.76
N SER A 88 -20.18 -16.53 -12.99
CA SER A 88 -21.41 -15.79 -13.29
C SER A 88 -22.65 -16.70 -13.18
N ALA A 89 -22.54 -17.95 -13.63
CA ALA A 89 -23.61 -18.94 -13.50
C ALA A 89 -23.85 -19.35 -12.04
N ALA A 90 -22.85 -19.22 -11.17
CA ALA A 90 -22.95 -19.38 -9.73
C ALA A 90 -23.47 -18.10 -9.03
N GLU A 91 -24.05 -17.15 -9.77
CA GLU A 91 -24.67 -15.92 -9.27
C GLU A 91 -23.70 -14.96 -8.55
N ALA A 92 -22.41 -15.00 -8.88
CA ALA A 92 -21.44 -14.02 -8.36
C ALA A 92 -21.83 -12.60 -8.80
N ARG A 93 -22.09 -11.71 -7.82
CA ARG A 93 -22.51 -10.31 -8.08
C ARG A 93 -21.40 -9.48 -8.73
N VAL A 94 -20.15 -9.71 -8.34
CA VAL A 94 -18.95 -9.03 -8.85
C VAL A 94 -17.83 -10.05 -8.95
N ILE A 95 -17.07 -10.00 -10.06
CA ILE A 95 -15.90 -10.86 -10.28
C ILE A 95 -14.67 -9.98 -10.41
N GLY A 96 -13.77 -10.06 -9.42
CA GLY A 96 -12.47 -9.41 -9.45
C GLY A 96 -11.39 -10.36 -9.98
N LEU A 97 -10.61 -9.91 -10.95
CA LEU A 97 -9.48 -10.68 -11.49
C LEU A 97 -8.18 -10.02 -11.05
N ASN A 98 -7.40 -10.72 -10.23
CA ASN A 98 -6.04 -10.33 -9.91
C ASN A 98 -5.06 -11.11 -10.79
N ILE A 99 -4.65 -10.50 -11.89
CA ILE A 99 -3.71 -11.09 -12.85
C ILE A 99 -2.44 -10.25 -12.78
N LEU A 100 -1.39 -10.78 -12.15
CA LEU A 100 -0.07 -10.15 -12.15
C LEU A 100 0.59 -10.38 -13.52
N LYS A 101 1.21 -9.33 -14.07
CA LYS A 101 1.99 -9.40 -15.31
C LYS A 101 3.38 -9.94 -15.05
#